data_AF-A0A1S3U3P3-F1
#
_entry.id   AF-A0A1S3U3P3-F1
#
_cell.length_a   1.000
_cell.length_b   1.000
_cell.length_c   1.000
_cell.angle_alpha   90.00
_cell.angle_beta   90.00
_cell.angle_gamma   90.00
#
_symmetry.space_group_name_H-M   'P 1'
#
loop_
_entity.id
_entity.type
_entity.pdbx_description
1 polymer ?
#
loop_
_entity_poly.entity_id
_entity_poly.type
_entity_poly.pdbx_seq_one_letter_code
_entity_poly.pdbx_strand_id
1 'polypeptide(L)'
;MRSKGKCPWLDIRIYIMKRWATNKAKCQSLTGVICPKIKTRLNKESQLTKFWIPSWPADKLFEVCHASQVGEKLVVDLEKHECTCRKWAISSIPCCHALAAMKFLNLDAEDFIPDWFRKATYEETYSSIVYPIN
;
A
#
# COMPACT_ATOMS: atom_id res chain seq x y z
N MET A 1 27.26 -41.16 21.46
CA MET A 1 26.33 -40.12 21.95
C MET A 1 25.70 -39.43 20.75
N ARG A 2 24.39 -39.56 20.52
CA ARG A 2 23.69 -38.96 19.38
C ARG A 2 23.69 -37.43 19.53
N SER A 3 24.25 -36.73 18.54
CA SER A 3 24.02 -35.29 18.37
C SER A 3 22.52 -35.07 18.15
N LYS A 4 21.89 -34.30 19.04
CA LYS A 4 20.49 -33.89 18.86
C LYS A 4 20.43 -32.98 17.64
N GLY A 5 19.97 -33.50 16.51
CA GLY A 5 19.61 -32.70 15.35
C GLY A 5 18.57 -31.67 15.77
N LYS A 6 18.86 -30.38 15.56
CA LYS A 6 17.90 -29.30 15.81
C LYS A 6 16.68 -29.54 14.91
N CYS A 7 15.50 -29.70 15.51
CA CYS A 7 14.25 -29.84 14.77
C CYS A 7 13.92 -28.50 14.08
N PRO A 8 13.89 -28.43 12.73
CA PRO A 8 13.66 -27.18 12.00
C PRO A 8 12.33 -26.50 12.36
N TRP A 9 11.33 -27.28 12.75
CA TRP A 9 10.00 -26.82 13.16
C TRP A 9 10.00 -26.01 14.46
N LEU A 10 10.91 -26.32 15.40
CA LEU A 10 11.07 -25.55 16.65
C LEU A 10 11.56 -24.13 16.35
N ASP A 11 12.46 -23.99 15.38
CA ASP A 11 13.00 -22.69 14.96
C ASP A 11 11.95 -21.86 14.22
N ILE A 12 11.12 -22.47 13.36
CA ILE A 12 10.02 -21.77 12.67
C ILE A 12 8.98 -21.26 13.68
N ARG A 13 8.55 -22.09 14.63
CA ARG A 13 7.57 -21.67 15.65
C ARG A 13 8.11 -20.50 16.49
N ILE A 14 9.35 -20.62 16.99
CA ILE A 14 9.97 -19.55 17.80
C ILE A 14 10.10 -18.27 16.97
N TYR A 15 10.45 -18.38 15.69
CA TYR A 15 10.50 -17.25 14.76
C TYR A 15 9.14 -16.57 14.62
N ILE A 16 8.07 -17.33 14.38
CA ILE A 16 6.71 -16.78 14.23
C ILE A 16 6.28 -16.12 15.53
N MET A 17 6.46 -16.76 16.69
CA MET A 17 6.12 -16.18 18.00
C MET A 17 6.81 -14.82 18.22
N LYS A 18 8.13 -14.75 17.98
CA LYS A 18 8.90 -13.50 18.12
C LYS A 18 8.43 -12.44 17.13
N ARG A 19 8.18 -12.81 15.88
CA ARG A 19 7.69 -11.90 14.84
C ARG A 19 6.28 -11.38 15.18
N TRP A 20 5.40 -12.23 15.67
CA TRP A 20 4.04 -11.88 16.08
C TRP A 20 4.03 -10.87 17.22
N ALA A 21 4.80 -11.14 18.28
CA ALA A 21 4.95 -10.21 19.41
C ALA A 21 5.54 -8.86 18.97
N THR A 22 6.56 -8.90 18.09
CA THR A 22 7.18 -7.68 17.52
C THR A 22 6.17 -6.86 16.72
N ASN A 23 5.39 -7.51 15.85
CA ASN A 23 4.39 -6.84 15.03
C ASN A 23 3.26 -6.26 15.87
N LYS A 24 2.78 -7.00 16.89
CA LYS A 24 1.78 -6.51 17.86
C LYS A 24 2.25 -5.24 18.58
N ALA A 25 3.49 -5.22 19.07
CA ALA A 25 4.08 -4.03 19.69
C ALA A 25 4.21 -2.87 18.69
N LYS A 26 4.57 -3.14 17.43
CA LYS A 26 4.59 -2.12 16.38
C LYS A 26 3.21 -1.53 16.13
N CYS A 27 2.14 -2.33 16.10
CA CYS A 27 0.76 -1.86 15.92
C CYS A 27 0.43 -0.73 16.91
N GLN A 28 0.79 -0.92 18.18
CA GLN A 28 0.49 0.02 19.26
C GLN A 28 1.16 1.39 19.07
N SER A 29 2.33 1.42 18.42
CA SER A 29 3.05 2.65 18.10
C SER A 29 2.58 3.36 16.81
N LEU A 30 1.71 2.73 16.02
CA LEU A 30 1.22 3.32 14.78
C LEU A 30 0.24 4.46 15.07
N THR A 31 0.42 5.59 14.40
CA THR A 31 -0.48 6.75 14.45
C THR A 31 -1.20 6.91 13.12
N GLY A 32 -2.43 7.45 13.17
CA GLY A 32 -3.28 7.63 11.99
C GLY A 32 -4.03 6.37 11.55
N VAL A 33 -4.81 6.52 10.47
CA VAL A 33 -5.69 5.47 9.93
C VAL A 33 -4.92 4.49 9.02
N ILE A 34 -3.97 5.00 8.24
CA ILE A 34 -3.18 4.22 7.27
C ILE A 34 -1.79 3.93 7.84
N CYS A 35 -1.25 2.74 7.55
CA CYS A 35 0.10 2.37 7.95
C CYS A 35 1.15 3.41 7.46
N PRO A 36 2.07 3.89 8.32
CA PRO A 36 2.98 5.00 8.00
C PRO A 36 3.81 4.82 6.73
N LYS A 37 4.22 3.58 6.42
CA LYS A 37 4.99 3.26 5.20
C LYS A 37 4.17 3.48 3.92
N ILE A 38 2.88 3.16 3.97
CA ILE A 38 1.95 3.34 2.86
C ILE A 38 1.65 4.83 2.69
N LYS A 39 1.36 5.54 3.78
CA LYS A 39 1.18 7.00 3.78
C LYS A 39 2.41 7.73 3.22
N THR A 40 3.61 7.31 3.63
CA THR A 40 4.88 7.87 3.10
C THR A 40 5.01 7.65 1.59
N ARG A 41 4.65 6.47 1.09
CA ARG A 41 4.68 6.18 -0.35
C ARG A 41 3.66 7.00 -1.13
N LEU A 42 2.44 7.11 -0.61
CA LEU A 42 1.38 7.95 -1.19
C LEU A 42 1.83 9.42 -1.29
N ASN A 43 2.43 9.95 -0.21
CA ASN A 43 2.96 11.32 -0.19
C ASN A 43 4.07 11.52 -1.24
N LYS A 44 4.94 10.53 -1.47
CA LYS A 44 5.96 10.60 -2.52
C LYS A 44 5.36 10.68 -3.92
N GLU A 45 4.36 9.85 -4.21
CA GLU A 45 3.64 9.90 -5.49
C GLU A 45 2.88 11.23 -5.65
N SER A 46 2.32 11.77 -4.57
CA SER A 46 1.63 13.07 -4.55
C SER A 46 2.57 14.22 -4.99
N GLN A 47 3.83 14.21 -4.56
CA GLN A 47 4.80 15.25 -4.97
C GLN A 47 5.12 15.24 -6.47
N LEU A 48 4.97 14.09 -7.14
CA LEU A 48 5.22 13.94 -8.57
C LEU A 48 4.02 14.37 -9.42
N THR A 49 2.84 14.48 -8.81
CA THR A 49 1.57 14.80 -9.49
C THR A 49 1.64 16.13 -10.26
N LYS A 50 2.43 17.09 -9.79
CA LYS A 50 2.59 18.43 -10.40
C LYS A 50 3.08 18.44 -11.86
N PHE A 51 3.67 17.33 -12.32
CA PHE A 51 4.17 17.20 -13.68
C PHE A 51 3.16 16.59 -14.65
N TRP A 52 1.96 16.24 -14.18
CA TRP A 52 1.00 15.47 -14.94
C TRP A 52 -0.31 16.23 -15.09
N ILE A 53 -0.77 16.34 -16.33
CA ILE A 53 -1.98 17.06 -16.71
C ILE A 53 -3.03 16.03 -17.13
N PRO A 54 -4.08 15.82 -16.32
CA PRO A 54 -5.19 14.96 -16.70
C PRO A 54 -6.06 15.67 -17.75
N SER A 55 -6.43 14.93 -18.78
CA SER A 55 -7.41 15.28 -19.80
C SER A 55 -8.62 14.37 -19.62
N TRP A 56 -9.78 14.97 -19.45
CA TRP A 56 -11.00 14.27 -19.07
C TRP A 56 -11.97 14.16 -20.26
N PRO A 57 -12.11 12.98 -20.88
CA PRO A 57 -13.09 12.78 -21.95
C PRO A 57 -14.52 12.63 -21.42
N ALA A 58 -14.71 11.86 -20.34
CA ALA A 58 -15.96 11.64 -19.59
C ALA A 58 -15.69 10.65 -18.42
N ASP A 59 -16.64 10.51 -17.50
CA ASP A 59 -16.64 9.52 -16.40
C ASP A 59 -15.41 9.54 -15.48
N LYS A 60 -14.87 8.38 -15.12
CA LYS A 60 -13.69 8.22 -14.26
C LYS A 60 -12.46 7.72 -15.02
N LEU A 61 -12.48 7.90 -16.34
CA LEU A 61 -11.42 7.51 -17.26
C LEU A 61 -10.66 8.75 -17.75
N PHE A 62 -9.34 8.73 -17.69
CA PHE A 62 -8.49 9.88 -17.99
C PHE A 62 -7.35 9.50 -18.90
N GLU A 63 -7.05 10.39 -19.86
CA GLU A 63 -5.73 10.46 -20.48
C GLU A 63 -4.87 11.43 -19.66
N VAL A 64 -3.68 11.02 -19.25
CA VAL A 64 -2.77 11.83 -18.44
C VAL A 64 -1.46 12.01 -19.19
N CYS A 65 -1.07 13.27 -19.40
CA CYS A 65 0.10 13.65 -20.17
C CYS A 65 1.12 14.36 -19.28
N HIS A 66 2.41 14.25 -19.61
CA HIS A 66 3.44 15.03 -18.94
C HIS A 66 3.34 16.51 -19.36
N ALA A 67 3.50 17.44 -18.42
CA ALA A 67 3.30 18.88 -18.65
C ALA A 67 4.29 19.50 -19.64
N SER A 68 5.49 18.93 -19.77
CA SER A 68 6.57 19.47 -20.61
C SER A 68 7.14 18.48 -21.63
N GLN A 69 6.67 17.23 -21.66
CA GLN A 69 7.18 16.21 -22.58
C GLN A 69 6.06 15.78 -23.51
N VAL A 70 6.32 15.89 -24.82
CA VAL A 70 5.36 15.51 -25.85
C VAL A 70 5.56 14.03 -26.16
N GLY A 71 4.52 13.22 -25.95
CA GLY A 71 4.45 11.84 -26.44
C GLY A 71 4.06 10.78 -25.41
N GLU A 72 4.38 10.97 -24.12
CA GLU A 72 3.95 10.02 -23.09
C GLU A 72 2.49 10.30 -22.70
N LYS A 73 1.63 9.34 -23.04
CA LYS A 73 0.21 9.33 -22.68
C LYS A 73 -0.08 8.10 -21.84
N LEU A 74 -0.69 8.32 -20.69
CA LEU A 74 -1.10 7.26 -19.78
C LEU A 74 -2.60 7.26 -19.63
N VAL A 75 -3.18 6.07 -19.55
CA VAL A 75 -4.61 5.92 -19.28
C VAL A 75 -4.76 5.57 -17.81
N VAL A 76 -5.64 6.29 -17.13
CA VAL A 76 -6.03 6.06 -15.74
C VAL A 76 -7.52 5.76 -15.70
N ASP A 77 -7.87 4.63 -15.10
CA ASP A 77 -9.25 4.24 -14.83
C ASP A 77 -9.43 4.21 -13.31
N LEU A 78 -10.10 5.24 -12.77
CA LEU A 78 -10.31 5.37 -11.32
C LEU A 78 -11.39 4.42 -10.79
N GLU A 79 -12.20 3.77 -11.62
CA GLU A 79 -13.16 2.75 -11.16
C GLU A 79 -12.48 1.40 -11.01
N LYS A 80 -11.61 1.06 -11.96
CA LYS A 80 -10.84 -0.19 -11.92
C LYS A 80 -9.60 -0.12 -11.04
N HIS A 81 -9.26 1.07 -10.53
CA HIS A 81 -8.02 1.32 -9.80
C HIS A 81 -6.77 1.00 -10.65
N GLU A 82 -6.82 1.37 -11.92
CA GLU A 82 -5.79 1.01 -12.90
C GLU A 82 -5.11 2.23 -13.50
N CYS A 83 -3.85 2.05 -13.86
CA CYS A 83 -3.10 2.99 -14.67
C CYS A 83 -2.18 2.19 -15.59
N THR A 84 -2.01 2.63 -16.85
CA THR A 84 -1.13 1.96 -17.81
C THR A 84 0.34 1.95 -17.38
N CYS A 85 0.75 2.79 -16.43
CA CYS A 85 2.07 2.71 -15.79
C CYS A 85 2.23 1.48 -14.86
N ARG A 86 1.14 0.74 -14.60
CA ARG A 86 1.04 -0.50 -13.79
C ARG A 86 1.44 -0.41 -12.32
N LYS A 87 1.95 0.74 -11.85
CA LYS A 87 2.32 0.94 -10.44
C LYS A 87 1.15 0.71 -9.49
N TRP A 88 -0.05 1.19 -9.84
CA TRP A 88 -1.23 1.04 -8.99
C TRP A 88 -1.67 -0.42 -8.90
N ALA A 89 -1.82 -1.11 -10.04
CA ALA A 89 -2.15 -2.54 -10.07
C ALA A 89 -1.18 -3.41 -9.24
N ILE A 90 0.12 -3.11 -9.26
CA ILE A 90 1.14 -3.90 -8.54
C ILE A 90 1.14 -3.60 -7.03
N SER A 91 0.98 -2.34 -6.64
CA SER A 91 1.15 -1.91 -5.25
C SER A 91 -0.13 -1.68 -4.48
N SER A 92 -1.26 -1.62 -5.18
CA SER A 92 -2.56 -1.16 -4.70
C SER A 92 -2.53 0.25 -4.09
N ILE A 93 -1.51 1.05 -4.44
CA ILE A 93 -1.36 2.45 -4.03
C ILE A 93 -1.47 3.31 -5.28
N PRO A 94 -2.34 4.34 -5.30
CA PRO A 94 -2.45 5.27 -6.42
C PRO A 94 -1.09 5.84 -6.81
N CYS A 95 -0.76 5.75 -8.10
CA CYS A 95 0.44 6.37 -8.66
C CYS A 95 0.23 7.87 -8.89
N CYS A 96 1.29 8.61 -9.18
CA CYS A 96 1.20 10.06 -9.44
C CYS A 96 0.20 10.44 -10.55
N HIS A 97 -0.02 9.59 -11.56
CA HIS A 97 -1.02 9.83 -12.61
C HIS A 97 -2.45 9.68 -12.09
N ALA A 98 -2.69 8.63 -11.31
CA ALA A 98 -3.97 8.42 -10.64
C ALA A 98 -4.27 9.55 -9.66
N LEU A 99 -3.26 9.98 -8.89
CA LEU A 99 -3.37 11.13 -7.99
C LEU A 99 -3.67 12.44 -8.72
N ALA A 100 -3.13 12.63 -9.94
CA ALA A 100 -3.47 13.78 -10.78
C ALA A 100 -4.96 13.78 -11.15
N ALA A 101 -5.48 12.65 -11.61
CA ALA A 101 -6.89 12.48 -11.95
C ALA A 101 -7.81 12.61 -10.72
N MET A 102 -7.44 12.02 -9.59
CA MET A 102 -8.18 12.16 -8.33
C MET A 102 -8.24 13.62 -7.88
N LYS A 103 -7.12 14.34 -7.95
CA LYS A 103 -7.05 15.76 -7.62
C LYS A 103 -7.93 16.60 -8.54
N PHE A 104 -7.98 16.28 -9.84
CA PHE A 104 -8.85 16.95 -10.80
C PHE A 104 -10.34 16.80 -10.43
N LEU A 105 -10.74 15.63 -9.92
CA LEU A 105 -12.11 15.37 -9.44
C LEU A 105 -12.33 15.73 -7.96
N ASN A 106 -11.34 16.32 -7.28
CA ASN A 106 -11.38 16.63 -5.85
C ASN A 106 -11.72 15.40 -4.95
N LEU A 107 -11.15 14.25 -5.28
CA LEU A 107 -11.30 13.00 -4.52
C LEU A 107 -10.18 12.87 -3.47
N ASP A 108 -10.49 12.27 -2.32
CA ASP A 108 -9.48 11.91 -1.33
C ASP A 108 -8.79 10.60 -1.76
N ALA A 109 -7.48 10.66 -1.97
CA ALA A 109 -6.69 9.50 -2.36
C ALA A 109 -6.60 8.43 -1.26
N GLU A 110 -6.83 8.78 0.01
CA GLU A 110 -6.87 7.81 1.11
C GLU A 110 -8.04 6.84 1.00
N ASP A 111 -9.16 7.25 0.39
CA ASP A 111 -10.32 6.39 0.15
C ASP A 111 -10.02 5.25 -0.84
N PHE A 112 -8.99 5.42 -1.66
CA PHE A 112 -8.51 4.44 -2.63
C PHE A 112 -7.41 3.52 -2.08
N ILE A 113 -7.07 3.66 -0.79
CA ILE A 113 -6.12 2.77 -0.12
C ILE A 113 -6.89 1.58 0.47
N PRO A 114 -6.53 0.34 0.09
CA PRO A 114 -7.21 -0.85 0.58
C PRO A 114 -7.14 -1.05 2.10
N ASP A 115 -8.14 -1.74 2.64
CA ASP A 115 -8.29 -1.97 4.08
C ASP A 115 -7.13 -2.75 4.70
N TRP A 116 -6.45 -3.63 3.96
CA TRP A 116 -5.27 -4.36 4.48
C TRP A 116 -4.07 -3.46 4.79
N PHE A 117 -4.08 -2.20 4.36
CA PHE A 117 -3.10 -1.18 4.75
C PHE A 117 -3.57 -0.28 5.90
N ARG A 118 -4.80 -0.45 6.39
CA ARG A 118 -5.31 0.28 7.55
C ARG A 118 -4.73 -0.27 8.83
N LYS A 119 -4.54 0.62 9.80
CA LYS A 119 -4.08 0.29 11.15
C LYS A 119 -5.01 -0.73 11.81
N ALA A 120 -6.33 -0.55 11.69
CA ALA A 120 -7.33 -1.44 12.28
C ALA A 120 -7.16 -2.90 11.83
N THR A 121 -7.03 -3.14 10.52
CA THR A 121 -6.79 -4.49 9.97
C THR A 121 -5.48 -5.09 10.46
N TYR A 122 -4.43 -4.26 10.57
CA TYR A 122 -3.15 -4.69 11.12
C TYR A 122 -3.25 -5.06 12.61
N GLU A 123 -3.99 -4.28 13.41
CA GLU A 123 -4.28 -4.58 14.82
C GLU A 123 -5.09 -5.87 14.98
N GLU A 124 -6.14 -6.05 14.19
CA GLU A 124 -6.96 -7.25 14.17
C GLU A 124 -6.12 -8.50 13.84
N THR A 125 -5.28 -8.40 12.80
CA THR A 125 -4.39 -9.48 12.35
C THR A 125 -3.47 -9.97 13.48
N TYR A 126 -2.90 -9.06 14.28
CA TYR A 126 -1.96 -9.40 15.36
C TYR A 126 -2.59 -9.37 16.77
N SER A 127 -3.92 -9.37 16.86
CA SER A 127 -4.64 -9.31 18.14
C SER A 127 -4.41 -10.56 18.98
N SER A 128 -4.34 -11.73 18.35
CA SER A 128 -4.16 -13.03 18.99
C SER A 128 -2.73 -13.25 19.52
N ILE A 129 -2.57 -14.31 20.32
CA ILE A 129 -1.28 -14.75 20.85
C ILE A 129 -0.93 -16.10 20.21
N VAL A 130 0.29 -16.22 19.71
CA VAL A 130 0.85 -17.51 19.31
C VAL A 130 1.44 -18.18 20.56
N TYR A 131 0.76 -19.20 21.06
CA TYR A 131 1.15 -19.87 22.30
C TYR A 131 2.36 -20.80 22.12
N PRO A 132 3.21 -20.95 23.16
CA PRO A 132 4.14 -22.06 23.21
C PRO A 132 3.38 -23.39 23.28
N ILE A 133 4.04 -24.44 22.80
CA ILE A 133 3.67 -25.85 22.79
C ILE A 133 4.83 -26.62 23.46
N ASN A 134 4.50 -27.69 24.18
CA ASN A 134 5.43 -28.58 24.88
C ASN A 134 5.97 -29.65 23.91
#